data_AF-A0A1E7IX43-F1
#
_entry.id   AF-A0A1E7IX43-F1
#
_cell.length_a   1.000
_cell.length_b   1.000
_cell.length_c   1.000
_cell.angle_alpha   90.00
_cell.angle_beta   90.00
_cell.angle_gamma   90.00
#
_symmetry.space_group_name_H-M   'P 1'
#
loop_
_entity.id
_entity.type
_entity.pdbx_description
1 polymer ?
#
loop_
_entity_poly.entity_id
_entity_poly.type
_entity_poly.pdbx_seq_one_letter_code
_entity_poly.pdbx_strand_id
1 'polypeptide(L)'
;MDWLYSIVRIAGASFPVASSLVQLQSEIDSKALNERVTNLEDPVSNIHMDVPELARIIYRELKNKDGINLSFEEEFFKKYVRPLAMMESHGYIEGKGTINSIYNSRIILTDPSFVMYLCALEEDISTMESLIDTVDKCPVGSHLKSNELKEKYKLPTPVISAVFEIFESKGYGICSKGLGGSAYIGRA
;
A
#
# COMPACT_ATOMS: atom_id res chain seq x y z
N MET A 1 2.13 -8.95 11.74
CA MET A 1 0.79 -8.89 11.11
C MET A 1 -0.18 -8.03 11.91
N ASP A 2 0.02 -7.87 13.22
CA ASP A 2 -0.85 -7.06 14.08
C ASP A 2 -0.98 -5.60 13.62
N TRP A 3 0.06 -4.98 13.06
CA TRP A 3 -0.09 -3.65 12.46
C TRP A 3 -0.90 -3.61 11.18
N LEU A 4 -0.86 -4.67 10.36
CA LEU A 4 -1.68 -4.76 9.16
C LEU A 4 -3.13 -4.95 9.58
N TYR A 5 -3.39 -5.71 10.64
CA TYR A 5 -4.71 -5.74 11.30
C TYR A 5 -5.10 -4.37 11.89
N SER A 6 -4.17 -3.61 12.47
CA SER A 6 -4.44 -2.24 12.93
C SER A 6 -4.78 -1.31 11.78
N ILE A 7 -4.04 -1.36 10.67
CA ILE A 7 -4.36 -0.61 9.44
C ILE A 7 -5.69 -1.07 8.86
N VAL A 8 -5.98 -2.37 8.80
CA VAL A 8 -7.25 -2.92 8.32
C VAL A 8 -8.41 -2.47 9.22
N ARG A 9 -8.20 -2.48 10.54
CA ARG A 9 -9.18 -2.04 11.54
C ARG A 9 -9.45 -0.55 11.44
N ILE A 10 -8.40 0.25 11.22
CA ILE A 10 -8.47 1.68 10.93
C ILE A 10 -9.18 1.88 9.58
N ALA A 11 -8.82 1.12 8.56
CA ALA A 11 -9.30 1.22 7.18
C ALA A 11 -10.77 0.82 6.97
N GLY A 12 -11.37 -0.01 7.84
CA GLY A 12 -12.79 -0.42 7.79
C GLY A 12 -13.23 -0.97 6.42
N ALA A 13 -14.54 -1.15 6.18
CA ALA A 13 -15.12 -1.75 4.97
C ALA A 13 -14.78 -1.05 3.62
N SER A 14 -14.01 0.03 3.65
CA SER A 14 -13.54 0.82 2.50
C SER A 14 -12.29 0.23 1.84
N PHE A 15 -11.56 -0.64 2.54
CA PHE A 15 -10.50 -1.46 1.96
C PHE A 15 -11.16 -2.67 1.27
N PRO A 16 -10.84 -3.00 0.00
CA PRO A 16 -11.29 -4.24 -0.64
C PRO A 16 -10.95 -5.49 0.20
N VAL A 17 -9.87 -5.43 0.97
CA VAL A 17 -9.40 -6.47 1.92
C VAL A 17 -10.21 -6.51 3.22
N ALA A 18 -10.78 -5.38 3.64
CA ALA A 18 -11.35 -5.23 4.98
C ALA A 18 -12.81 -5.70 5.11
N SER A 19 -13.59 -5.70 4.01
CA SER A 19 -14.94 -6.29 4.05
C SER A 19 -14.89 -7.80 4.37
N SER A 20 -13.86 -8.47 3.84
CA SER A 20 -13.56 -9.88 4.06
C SER A 20 -13.02 -10.15 5.47
N LEU A 21 -12.16 -9.26 5.99
CA LEU A 21 -11.58 -9.38 7.34
C LEU A 21 -12.57 -9.09 8.46
N VAL A 22 -13.57 -8.24 8.25
CA VAL A 22 -14.67 -8.03 9.21
C VAL A 22 -15.63 -9.22 9.24
N GLN A 23 -15.86 -9.90 8.10
CA GLN A 23 -16.59 -11.17 8.05
C GLN A 23 -15.83 -12.33 8.73
N LEU A 24 -14.50 -12.32 8.66
CA LEU A 24 -13.63 -13.30 9.34
C LEU A 24 -13.78 -13.28 10.88
N GLN A 25 -14.05 -12.12 11.48
CA GLN A 25 -14.27 -12.00 12.94
C GLN A 25 -15.54 -12.73 13.42
N SER A 26 -16.55 -12.87 12.55
CA SER A 26 -17.86 -13.47 12.89
C SER A 26 -17.99 -14.96 12.61
N GLU A 27 -17.05 -15.58 11.87
CA GLU A 27 -17.23 -16.93 11.32
C GLU A 27 -16.13 -17.94 11.70
N ILE A 28 -15.43 -17.74 12.83
CA ILE A 28 -14.40 -18.68 13.32
C ILE A 28 -15.05 -19.93 13.92
N ASP A 29 -15.47 -20.87 13.07
CA ASP A 29 -15.59 -22.30 13.41
C ASP A 29 -15.86 -23.15 12.16
N SER A 30 -14.82 -23.70 11.51
CA SER A 30 -14.82 -25.00 10.80
C SER A 30 -13.69 -25.17 9.78
N LYS A 31 -13.07 -26.37 9.75
CA LYS A 31 -11.96 -26.80 8.87
C LYS A 31 -12.14 -26.63 7.35
N ALA A 32 -13.37 -26.41 6.85
CA ALA A 32 -13.60 -26.03 5.44
C ALA A 32 -13.15 -24.59 5.12
N LEU A 33 -12.81 -23.80 6.14
CA LEU A 33 -12.31 -22.43 6.04
C LEU A 33 -10.91 -22.32 5.47
N ASN A 34 -10.01 -23.30 5.63
CA ASN A 34 -8.60 -23.09 5.25
C ASN A 34 -8.42 -22.75 3.76
N GLU A 35 -9.27 -23.27 2.86
CA GLU A 35 -9.21 -22.92 1.43
C GLU A 35 -9.87 -21.56 1.11
N ARG A 36 -10.83 -21.10 1.93
CA ARG A 36 -11.41 -19.75 1.83
C ARG A 36 -10.54 -18.69 2.51
N VAL A 37 -9.83 -19.07 3.56
CA VAL A 37 -8.86 -18.27 4.32
C VAL A 37 -7.71 -17.86 3.40
N THR A 38 -7.11 -18.79 2.63
CA THR A 38 -6.06 -18.43 1.66
C THR A 38 -6.57 -17.51 0.53
N ASN A 39 -7.84 -17.66 0.14
CA ASN A 39 -8.46 -16.84 -0.90
C ASN A 39 -8.86 -15.43 -0.41
N LEU A 40 -9.05 -15.25 0.92
CA LEU A 40 -9.53 -14.01 1.54
C LEU A 40 -8.44 -13.25 2.31
N GLU A 41 -7.36 -13.91 2.72
CA GLU A 41 -6.20 -13.30 3.40
C GLU A 41 -5.34 -12.46 2.46
N ASP A 42 -5.39 -12.71 1.16
CA ASP A 42 -4.64 -11.91 0.16
C ASP A 42 -5.43 -11.68 -1.13
N PRO A 43 -6.42 -10.77 -1.13
CA PRO A 43 -7.22 -10.46 -2.31
C PRO A 43 -6.39 -9.86 -3.45
N VAL A 44 -5.17 -9.40 -3.18
CA VAL A 44 -4.26 -8.85 -4.18
C VAL A 44 -3.47 -9.98 -4.86
N SER A 45 -2.89 -10.92 -4.10
CA SER A 45 -2.21 -12.10 -4.65
C SER A 45 -3.13 -13.02 -5.44
N ASN A 46 -4.42 -13.06 -5.12
CA ASN A 46 -5.38 -13.91 -5.81
C ASN A 46 -5.85 -13.34 -7.16
N ILE A 47 -5.45 -12.11 -7.52
CA ILE A 47 -5.76 -11.51 -8.83
C ILE A 47 -5.05 -12.27 -9.94
N HIS A 48 -3.77 -12.61 -9.75
CA HIS A 48 -2.99 -13.36 -10.72
C HIS A 48 -1.80 -14.01 -10.03
N MET A 49 -1.43 -15.22 -10.46
CA MET A 49 -0.34 -16.01 -9.85
C MET A 49 1.02 -15.28 -9.78
N ASP A 50 1.25 -14.34 -10.70
CA ASP A 50 2.50 -13.56 -10.78
C ASP A 50 2.46 -12.26 -9.95
N VAL A 51 1.31 -11.88 -9.38
CA VAL A 51 1.16 -10.64 -8.60
C VAL A 51 2.11 -10.58 -7.39
N PRO A 52 2.31 -11.65 -6.60
CA PRO A 52 3.28 -11.60 -5.50
C PRO A 52 4.70 -11.28 -5.97
N GLU A 53 5.16 -11.90 -7.06
CA GLU A 53 6.50 -11.64 -7.62
C GLU A 53 6.58 -10.20 -8.15
N LEU A 54 5.57 -9.78 -8.90
CA LEU A 54 5.46 -8.43 -9.44
C LEU A 54 5.45 -7.36 -8.34
N ALA A 55 4.69 -7.58 -7.27
CA ALA A 55 4.60 -6.70 -6.11
C ALA A 55 5.98 -6.47 -5.48
N ARG A 56 6.78 -7.53 -5.30
CA ARG A 56 8.15 -7.40 -4.78
C ARG A 56 9.05 -6.57 -5.70
N ILE A 57 8.94 -6.76 -7.02
CA ILE A 57 9.70 -5.97 -8.00
C ILE A 57 9.31 -4.49 -7.93
N ILE A 58 8.00 -4.22 -7.88
CA ILE A 58 7.44 -2.87 -7.73
C ILE A 58 7.96 -2.22 -6.44
N TYR A 59 7.97 -2.96 -5.32
CA TYR A 59 8.43 -2.43 -4.04
C TYR A 59 9.92 -2.06 -4.06
N ARG A 60 10.76 -2.91 -4.65
CA ARG A 60 12.20 -2.62 -4.81
C ARG A 60 12.42 -1.36 -5.62
N GLU A 61 11.68 -1.19 -6.71
CA GLU A 61 11.80 0.01 -7.55
C GLU A 61 11.31 1.26 -6.81
N LEU A 62 10.23 1.14 -6.03
CA LEU A 62 9.73 2.21 -5.16
C LEU A 62 10.78 2.63 -4.12
N LYS A 63 11.48 1.67 -3.50
CA LYS A 63 12.53 1.93 -2.53
C LYS A 63 13.76 2.57 -3.17
N ASN A 64 14.12 2.14 -4.37
CA ASN A 64 15.26 2.69 -5.13
C ASN A 64 15.02 4.12 -5.58
N LYS A 65 13.83 4.42 -6.11
CA LYS A 65 13.49 5.74 -6.66
C LYS A 65 12.92 6.71 -5.64
N ASP A 66 12.48 6.20 -4.49
CA ASP A 66 11.74 6.96 -3.48
C ASP A 66 10.56 7.75 -4.07
N GLY A 67 9.76 7.09 -4.91
CA GLY A 67 8.67 7.75 -5.63
C GLY A 67 7.59 6.79 -6.12
N ILE A 68 6.39 7.33 -6.33
CA ILE A 68 5.23 6.56 -6.83
C ILE A 68 5.25 6.32 -8.34
N ASN A 69 6.07 7.08 -9.08
CA ASN A 69 6.20 6.98 -10.53
C ASN A 69 7.39 6.07 -10.88
N LEU A 70 7.08 4.83 -11.16
CA LEU A 70 8.05 3.77 -11.42
C LEU A 70 8.25 3.62 -12.92
N SER A 71 9.48 3.35 -13.33
CA SER A 71 9.80 3.15 -14.76
C SER A 71 10.55 1.85 -14.89
N PHE A 72 10.13 1.02 -15.84
CA PHE A 72 10.69 -0.29 -16.09
C PHE A 72 11.05 -0.44 -17.56
N GLU A 73 11.85 -1.45 -17.88
CA GLU A 73 12.20 -1.77 -19.27
C GLU A 73 11.02 -2.43 -20.00
N GLU A 74 11.03 -2.39 -21.34
CA GLU A 74 9.95 -2.94 -22.15
C GLU A 74 9.74 -4.45 -21.91
N GLU A 75 10.81 -5.19 -21.62
CA GLU A 75 10.77 -6.62 -21.30
C GLU A 75 9.96 -6.92 -20.03
N PHE A 76 10.03 -6.04 -19.03
CA PHE A 76 9.22 -6.14 -17.82
C PHE A 76 7.73 -6.01 -18.16
N PHE A 77 7.36 -5.02 -18.95
CA PHE A 77 5.97 -4.83 -19.36
C PHE A 77 5.46 -5.99 -20.20
N LYS A 78 6.28 -6.53 -21.10
CA LYS A 78 5.97 -7.74 -21.90
C LYS A 78 5.77 -8.98 -21.02
N LYS A 79 6.61 -9.18 -20.00
CA LYS A 79 6.52 -10.32 -19.08
C LYS A 79 5.24 -10.23 -18.23
N TYR A 80 4.90 -9.04 -17.73
CA TYR A 80 3.84 -8.85 -16.75
C TYR A 80 2.57 -8.17 -17.32
N VAL A 81 2.35 -8.19 -18.64
CA VAL A 81 1.18 -7.51 -19.27
C VAL A 81 -0.14 -7.84 -18.57
N ARG A 82 -0.40 -9.14 -18.33
CA ARG A 82 -1.64 -9.62 -17.73
C ARG A 82 -1.82 -9.21 -16.27
N PRO A 83 -0.87 -9.52 -15.35
CA PRO A 83 -1.01 -9.08 -13.96
C PRO A 83 -1.04 -7.55 -13.84
N LEU A 84 -0.30 -6.80 -14.68
CA LEU A 84 -0.35 -5.34 -14.70
C LEU A 84 -1.74 -4.82 -15.11
N ALA A 85 -2.33 -5.35 -16.19
CA ALA A 85 -3.65 -4.95 -16.63
C ALA A 85 -4.73 -5.26 -15.57
N MET A 86 -4.59 -6.37 -14.85
CA MET A 86 -5.51 -6.68 -13.76
C MET A 86 -5.31 -5.77 -12.54
N MET A 87 -4.08 -5.47 -12.15
CA MET A 87 -3.82 -4.51 -11.06
C MET A 87 -4.34 -3.10 -11.40
N GLU A 88 -4.22 -2.70 -12.67
CA GLU A 88 -4.76 -1.44 -13.18
C GLU A 88 -6.30 -1.42 -13.15
N SER A 89 -6.96 -2.51 -13.55
CA SER A 89 -8.43 -2.60 -13.50
C SER A 89 -8.99 -2.56 -12.07
N HIS A 90 -8.19 -2.93 -11.07
CA HIS A 90 -8.55 -2.84 -9.65
C HIS A 90 -8.18 -1.49 -9.03
N GLY A 91 -7.56 -0.58 -9.80
CA GLY A 91 -7.19 0.76 -9.34
C GLY A 91 -5.95 0.82 -8.44
N TYR A 92 -5.19 -0.28 -8.32
CA TYR A 92 -3.97 -0.31 -7.52
C TYR A 92 -2.84 0.49 -8.17
N ILE A 93 -2.81 0.48 -9.49
CA ILE A 93 -1.82 1.17 -10.32
C ILE A 93 -2.48 1.86 -11.51
N GLU A 94 -1.79 2.83 -12.08
CA GLU A 94 -2.10 3.46 -13.37
C GLU A 94 -0.91 3.27 -14.32
N GLY A 95 -1.17 2.76 -15.51
CA GLY A 95 -0.18 2.66 -16.58
C GLY A 95 -0.03 3.98 -17.33
N LYS A 96 1.22 4.42 -17.55
CA LYS A 96 1.51 5.57 -18.44
C LYS A 96 2.39 5.18 -19.62
N GLY A 97 1.83 5.34 -20.81
CA GLY A 97 2.53 5.21 -22.08
C GLY A 97 3.34 6.46 -22.44
N THR A 98 4.32 6.27 -23.30
CA THR A 98 4.96 7.35 -24.07
C THR A 98 4.36 7.38 -25.47
N ILE A 99 4.29 8.57 -26.08
CA ILE A 99 3.95 8.72 -27.49
C ILE A 99 4.96 7.87 -28.29
N ASN A 100 4.47 6.90 -29.06
CA ASN A 100 5.19 5.85 -29.85
C ASN A 100 5.46 4.49 -29.20
N SER A 101 5.05 4.21 -27.96
CA SER A 101 5.15 2.83 -27.42
C SER A 101 3.81 2.12 -27.46
N ILE A 102 3.81 0.84 -27.89
CA ILE A 102 2.65 -0.07 -27.78
C ILE A 102 2.42 -0.44 -26.30
N TYR A 103 3.47 -0.39 -25.48
CA TYR A 103 3.44 -0.74 -24.06
C TYR A 103 3.54 0.49 -23.17
N ASN A 104 2.99 0.40 -21.96
CA ASN A 104 3.29 1.35 -20.90
C ASN A 104 4.79 1.41 -20.66
N SER A 105 5.30 2.59 -20.35
CA SER A 105 6.72 2.80 -19.99
C SER A 105 6.87 3.07 -18.49
N ARG A 106 5.76 3.40 -17.83
CA ARG A 106 5.69 3.81 -16.44
C ARG A 106 4.47 3.22 -15.76
N ILE A 107 4.60 3.02 -14.46
CA ILE A 107 3.52 2.62 -13.56
C ILE A 107 3.47 3.66 -12.45
N ILE A 108 2.28 4.15 -12.14
CA ILE A 108 2.04 5.02 -11.00
C ILE A 108 1.28 4.23 -9.96
N LEU A 109 1.78 4.21 -8.72
CA LEU A 109 1.00 3.70 -7.59
C LEU A 109 -0.07 4.71 -7.20
N THR A 110 -1.32 4.27 -7.21
CA THR A 110 -2.49 5.15 -7.00
C THR A 110 -3.22 4.87 -5.71
N ASP A 111 -3.17 3.62 -5.22
CA ASP A 111 -3.88 3.20 -4.01
C ASP A 111 -2.93 3.06 -2.80
N PRO A 112 -3.11 3.86 -1.73
CA PRO A 112 -2.36 3.72 -0.48
C PRO A 112 -2.47 2.32 0.13
N SER A 113 -3.59 1.64 -0.07
CA SER A 113 -3.83 0.28 0.43
C SER A 113 -2.89 -0.72 -0.23
N PHE A 114 -2.71 -0.61 -1.54
CA PHE A 114 -1.74 -1.39 -2.28
C PHE A 114 -0.30 -1.12 -1.82
N VAL A 115 0.06 0.12 -1.49
CA VAL A 115 1.39 0.43 -0.92
C VAL A 115 1.60 -0.30 0.42
N MET A 116 0.59 -0.36 1.29
CA MET A 116 0.68 -1.13 2.54
C MET A 116 0.83 -2.62 2.31
N TYR A 117 0.15 -3.15 1.29
CA TYR A 117 0.33 -4.53 0.87
C TYR A 117 1.77 -4.82 0.43
N LEU A 118 2.39 -3.92 -0.35
CA LEU A 118 3.81 -4.06 -0.73
C LEU A 118 4.73 -4.11 0.50
N CYS A 119 4.47 -3.26 1.49
CA CYS A 119 5.24 -3.25 2.75
C CYS A 119 5.04 -4.55 3.55
N ALA A 120 3.85 -5.13 3.54
CA ALA A 120 3.60 -6.40 4.21
C ALA A 120 4.44 -7.56 3.64
N LEU A 121 4.82 -7.48 2.36
CA LEU A 121 5.62 -8.50 1.69
C LEU A 121 7.13 -8.35 1.89
N GLU A 122 7.63 -7.12 1.98
CA GLU A 122 9.08 -6.83 1.87
C GLU A 122 9.67 -6.04 3.05
N GLU A 123 8.86 -5.38 3.89
CA GLU A 123 9.37 -4.58 5.01
C GLU A 123 9.32 -5.29 6.36
N ASP A 124 10.18 -4.78 7.25
CA ASP A 124 10.23 -5.26 8.62
C ASP A 124 8.98 -4.83 9.41
N ILE A 125 8.38 -5.81 10.08
CA ILE A 125 7.14 -5.65 10.84
C ILE A 125 7.31 -4.60 11.95
N SER A 126 8.45 -4.62 12.67
CA SER A 126 8.68 -3.72 13.80
C SER A 126 8.84 -2.26 13.36
N THR A 127 9.41 -2.05 12.18
CA THR A 127 9.57 -0.73 11.57
C THR A 127 8.22 -0.14 11.17
N MET A 128 7.36 -0.95 10.52
CA MET A 128 6.01 -0.53 10.16
C MET A 128 5.13 -0.27 11.39
N GLU A 129 5.21 -1.14 12.40
CA GLU A 129 4.54 -0.93 13.71
C GLU A 129 4.94 0.41 14.33
N SER A 130 6.24 0.70 14.36
CA SER A 130 6.76 1.93 14.94
C SER A 130 6.33 3.19 14.18
N LEU A 131 6.20 3.11 12.84
CA LEU A 131 5.67 4.19 12.03
C LEU A 131 4.20 4.44 12.36
N ILE A 132 3.38 3.39 12.34
CA ILE A 132 1.94 3.48 12.58
C ILE A 132 1.66 4.01 13.99
N ASP A 133 2.36 3.49 14.99
CA ASP A 133 2.22 3.94 16.39
C ASP A 133 2.58 5.42 16.55
N THR A 134 3.54 5.92 15.77
CA THR A 134 3.91 7.34 15.78
C THR A 134 2.85 8.23 15.14
N VAL A 135 2.17 7.75 14.09
CA VAL A 135 1.08 8.49 13.45
C VAL A 135 -0.19 8.44 14.30
N ASP A 136 -0.51 7.29 14.88
CA ASP A 136 -1.67 7.07 15.75
C ASP A 136 -1.59 7.90 17.04
N LYS A 137 -0.40 7.98 17.65
CA LYS A 137 -0.17 8.77 18.87
C LYS A 137 0.17 10.24 18.60
N CYS A 138 -0.01 10.72 17.36
CA CYS A 138 0.28 12.10 17.01
C CYS A 138 -0.65 13.06 17.77
N PRO A 139 -0.14 13.93 18.67
CA PRO A 139 -1.00 14.81 19.43
C PRO A 139 -1.74 15.80 18.53
N VAL A 140 -2.98 16.16 18.92
CA VAL A 140 -3.81 17.11 18.16
C VAL A 140 -3.05 18.42 17.91
N GLY A 141 -3.02 18.83 16.64
CA GLY A 141 -2.31 20.04 16.18
C GLY A 141 -0.80 19.87 15.98
N SER A 142 -0.23 18.70 16.29
CA SER A 142 1.17 18.40 15.99
C SER A 142 1.36 18.02 14.53
N HIS A 143 2.53 18.35 13.98
CA HIS A 143 2.89 18.08 12.59
C HIS A 143 3.91 16.95 12.50
N LEU A 144 3.64 15.96 11.66
CA LEU A 144 4.60 14.95 11.24
C LEU A 144 4.99 15.21 9.78
N LYS A 145 6.29 15.29 9.48
CA LYS A 145 6.77 15.45 8.10
C LYS A 145 7.32 14.14 7.57
N SER A 146 7.01 13.82 6.31
CA SER A 146 7.46 12.58 5.68
C SER A 146 8.98 12.45 5.63
N ASN A 147 9.71 13.54 5.42
CA ASN A 147 11.17 13.51 5.34
C ASN A 147 11.81 13.17 6.69
N GLU A 148 11.25 13.69 7.79
CA GLU A 148 11.72 13.40 9.14
C GLU A 148 11.47 11.93 9.50
N LEU A 149 10.29 11.39 9.14
CA LEU A 149 9.97 9.98 9.36
C LEU A 149 10.76 9.05 8.42
N LYS A 150 11.07 9.48 7.19
CA LYS A 150 11.92 8.74 6.26
C LYS A 150 13.31 8.55 6.84
N GLU A 151 13.91 9.60 7.38
CA GLU A 151 15.23 9.50 8.02
C GLU A 151 15.18 8.60 9.26
N LYS A 152 14.12 8.71 10.07
CA LYS A 152 13.93 7.93 11.30
C LYS A 152 13.76 6.42 11.03
N TYR A 153 12.89 6.05 10.08
CA TYR A 153 12.51 4.66 9.84
C TYR A 153 13.21 4.04 8.62
N LYS A 154 13.97 4.82 7.86
CA LYS A 154 14.57 4.42 6.57
C LYS A 154 13.56 3.83 5.59
N LEU A 155 12.33 4.33 5.64
CA LEU A 155 11.24 3.95 4.75
C LEU A 155 11.11 4.94 3.59
N PRO A 156 10.66 4.49 2.41
CA PRO A 156 10.38 5.39 1.30
C PRO A 156 9.27 6.39 1.63
N THR A 157 9.40 7.62 1.13
CA THR A 157 8.42 8.69 1.22
C THR A 157 7.02 8.22 0.81
N PRO A 158 6.82 7.48 -0.31
CA PRO A 158 5.51 6.97 -0.69
C PRO A 158 4.84 6.08 0.37
N VAL A 159 5.62 5.30 1.13
CA VAL A 159 5.10 4.44 2.20
C VAL A 159 4.55 5.30 3.33
N ILE A 160 5.30 6.32 3.74
CA ILE A 160 4.89 7.23 4.81
C ILE A 160 3.66 8.05 4.38
N SER A 161 3.66 8.54 3.13
CA SER A 161 2.50 9.23 2.57
C SER A 161 1.26 8.34 2.54
N ALA A 162 1.40 7.06 2.18
CA ALA A 162 0.28 6.13 2.18
C ALA A 162 -0.31 5.91 3.59
N VAL A 163 0.53 5.83 4.63
CA VAL A 163 0.05 5.80 6.03
C VAL A 163 -0.72 7.07 6.36
N PHE A 164 -0.20 8.25 6.03
CA PHE A 164 -0.90 9.52 6.28
C PHE A 164 -2.26 9.59 5.58
N GLU A 165 -2.33 9.15 4.32
CA GLU A 165 -3.57 9.13 3.53
C GLU A 165 -4.61 8.16 4.12
N ILE A 166 -4.17 7.01 4.65
CA ILE A 166 -5.06 6.07 5.33
C ILE A 166 -5.65 6.69 6.61
N PHE A 167 -4.83 7.32 7.44
CA PHE A 167 -5.31 7.98 8.67
C PHE A 167 -6.21 9.19 8.38
N GLU A 168 -5.88 9.99 7.36
CA GLU A 168 -6.73 11.09 6.89
C GLU A 168 -8.10 10.59 6.40
N SER A 169 -8.14 9.50 5.63
CA SER A 169 -9.40 8.92 5.11
C SER A 169 -10.39 8.52 6.21
N LYS A 170 -9.92 8.42 7.46
CA LYS A 170 -10.70 8.10 8.65
C LYS A 170 -10.98 9.28 9.56
N GLY A 171 -10.50 10.46 9.20
CA GLY A 171 -10.72 11.68 9.95
C GLY A 171 -9.84 11.83 11.19
N TYR A 172 -8.81 10.98 11.37
CA TYR A 172 -7.85 11.10 12.48
C TYR A 172 -6.90 12.29 12.32
N GLY A 173 -6.75 12.79 11.08
CA GLY A 173 -5.90 13.93 10.79
C GLY A 173 -6.12 14.51 9.40
N ILE A 174 -5.23 15.41 9.00
CA ILE A 174 -5.19 16.01 7.66
C ILE A 174 -3.82 15.73 7.06
N CYS A 175 -3.80 15.27 5.80
CA CYS A 175 -2.58 15.13 5.02
C CYS A 175 -2.48 16.31 4.04
N SER A 176 -1.33 16.97 4.04
CA SER A 176 -0.99 17.95 3.00
C SER A 176 0.02 17.34 2.04
N LYS A 177 -0.27 17.42 0.74
CA LYS A 177 0.64 17.00 -0.33
C LYS A 177 1.37 18.24 -0.84
N GLY A 178 2.67 18.35 -0.54
CA GLY A 178 3.49 19.51 -0.88
C GLY A 178 4.69 19.16 -1.78
N LEU A 179 5.24 20.17 -2.45
CA LEU A 179 6.55 20.06 -3.11
C LEU A 179 7.62 19.84 -2.04
N GLY A 180 8.19 18.63 -1.99
CA GLY A 180 9.22 18.26 -1.02
C GLY A 180 8.79 17.27 0.07
N GLY A 181 7.57 16.72 0.00
CA GLY A 181 7.10 15.67 0.90
C GLY A 181 5.66 15.88 1.37
N SER A 182 5.09 14.87 2.02
CA SER A 182 3.79 14.96 2.67
C SER A 182 3.94 15.34 4.14
N ALA A 183 2.95 16.04 4.70
CA ALA A 183 2.88 16.30 6.13
C ALA A 183 1.50 15.91 6.68
N TYR A 184 1.48 15.34 7.87
CA TYR A 184 0.29 14.92 8.59
C TYR A 184 0.08 15.77 9.83
N ILE A 185 -1.17 16.15 10.11
CA ILE A 185 -1.56 16.88 11.31
C ILE A 185 -2.64 16.07 12.04
N GLY A 186 -2.38 15.71 13.30
CA GLY A 186 -3.35 15.02 14.15
C GLY A 186 -4.55 15.91 14.49
N ARG A 187 -5.77 15.36 14.44
CA ARG A 187 -7.03 16.07 14.76
C ARG A 187 -7.87 15.42 15.86
N ALA A 188 -7.64 14.15 16.18
CA ALA A 188 -8.44 13.36 17.11
C ALA A 188 -7.54 12.62 18.10
#